data_AF-A0A3L6PPW7-F1
#
_entry.id   AF-A0A3L6PPW7-F1
#
_cell.length_a   1.000
_cell.length_b   1.000
_cell.length_c   1.000
_cell.angle_alpha   90.00
_cell.angle_beta   90.00
_cell.angle_gamma   90.00
#
_symmetry.space_group_name_H-M   'P 1'
#
loop_
_entity.id
_entity.type
_entity.pdbx_description
1 polymer ?
#
loop_
_entity_poly.entity_id
_entity_poly.type
_entity_poly.pdbx_seq_one_letter_code
_entity_poly.pdbx_strand_id
1 'polypeptide(L)'
;MCQGVMILVNKFVLSGYGFNAPIFLMLYQNIVSVTIVSTLSLSGAIPTEPLTWNLIKIWFPVNIIFVAMLITSMFSLKYINVAMLTILKNVANVLTASGETYFFKKQHGVQVWIALMLMIISAVARGITDLSFHAVGYTWQTLNCFLTASYSLTLRHVMDSAKQATKSGNLNELSMVLLNNILSLPLGIILVLGFNEVDYLLETSLLRMPEFWLVITGSGVLGLGISFTSMWFLHQTSATTYSLIGSLNKIPLSVAGIVLFNVRTSMQNSLSILFGLLAGVFFARAKLRDNSPT
;
A
#
# COMPACT_ATOMS: atom_id res chain seq x y z
N MET A 1 11.08 6.65 6.34
CA MET A 1 11.24 8.05 5.88
C MET A 1 10.59 8.29 4.52
N CYS A 2 10.91 7.51 3.47
CA CYS A 2 10.34 7.70 2.11
C CYS A 2 8.80 7.77 2.08
N GLN A 3 8.11 6.88 2.81
CA GLN A 3 6.65 6.88 2.85
C GLN A 3 6.06 8.17 3.46
N GLY A 4 6.69 8.74 4.49
CA GLY A 4 6.24 9.99 5.10
C GLY A 4 6.39 11.18 4.17
N VAL A 5 7.54 11.28 3.49
CA VAL A 5 7.80 12.35 2.49
C VAL A 5 6.84 12.23 1.31
N MET A 6 6.61 11.02 0.81
CA MET A 6 5.66 10.78 -0.28
C MET A 6 4.24 11.21 0.08
N ILE A 7 3.77 10.92 1.30
CA ILE A 7 2.43 11.36 1.74
C ILE A 7 2.31 12.88 1.66
N LEU A 8 3.34 13.61 2.10
CA LEU A 8 3.35 15.07 2.04
C LEU A 8 3.39 15.59 0.60
N VAL A 9 4.25 15.02 -0.26
CA VAL A 9 4.36 15.40 -1.67
C VAL A 9 3.06 15.11 -2.42
N ASN A 10 2.48 13.92 -2.25
CA ASN A 10 1.20 13.58 -2.88
C ASN A 10 0.09 14.52 -2.39
N LYS A 11 0.05 14.87 -1.11
CA LYS A 11 -0.92 15.85 -0.60
C LYS A 11 -0.70 17.24 -1.20
N PHE A 12 0.55 17.67 -1.36
CA PHE A 12 0.88 18.94 -2.00
C PHE A 12 0.45 18.97 -3.48
N VAL A 13 0.67 17.88 -4.22
CA VAL A 13 0.20 17.75 -5.62
C VAL A 13 -1.34 17.76 -5.70
N LEU A 14 -2.01 16.92 -4.91
CA LEU A 14 -3.47 16.75 -5.04
C LEU A 14 -4.26 17.92 -4.45
N SER A 15 -3.84 18.46 -3.30
CA SER A 15 -4.58 19.51 -2.59
C SER A 15 -3.96 20.90 -2.71
N GLY A 16 -2.64 21.00 -2.83
CA GLY A 16 -1.95 22.29 -2.99
C GLY A 16 -2.09 22.84 -4.40
N TYR A 17 -1.76 22.04 -5.41
CA TYR A 17 -2.01 22.39 -6.82
C TYR A 17 -3.48 22.17 -7.24
N GLY A 18 -4.28 21.44 -6.45
CA GLY A 18 -5.65 21.08 -6.84
C GLY A 18 -5.70 20.06 -7.98
N PHE A 19 -4.67 19.20 -8.09
CA PHE A 19 -4.60 18.19 -9.14
C PHE A 19 -5.60 17.05 -8.87
N ASN A 20 -6.68 16.98 -9.65
CA ASN A 20 -7.78 16.04 -9.45
C ASN A 20 -7.68 14.78 -10.33
N ALA A 21 -6.49 14.21 -10.43
CA ALA A 21 -6.25 12.95 -11.16
C ALA A 21 -5.25 12.04 -10.42
N PRO A 22 -5.65 11.47 -9.25
CA PRO A 22 -4.77 10.64 -8.44
C PRO A 22 -4.32 9.34 -9.12
N ILE A 23 -5.13 8.75 -10.01
CA ILE A 23 -4.76 7.52 -10.73
C ILE A 23 -3.68 7.84 -11.76
N PHE A 24 -3.81 8.95 -12.48
CA PHE A 24 -2.79 9.45 -13.40
C PHE A 24 -1.47 9.75 -12.68
N LEU A 25 -1.53 10.38 -11.49
CA LEU A 25 -0.32 10.62 -10.70
C LEU A 25 0.42 9.31 -10.40
N MET A 26 -0.30 8.27 -9.98
CA MET A 26 0.28 6.94 -9.75
C MET A 26 0.83 6.33 -11.04
N LEU A 27 0.10 6.42 -12.16
CA LEU A 27 0.56 5.95 -13.47
C LEU A 27 1.88 6.63 -13.86
N TYR A 28 1.96 7.95 -13.70
CA TYR A 28 3.16 8.72 -14.01
C TYR A 28 4.33 8.35 -13.08
N GLN A 29 4.09 8.15 -11.78
CA GLN A 29 5.12 7.66 -10.84
C GLN A 29 5.67 6.28 -11.25
N ASN A 30 4.81 5.39 -11.75
CA ASN A 30 5.23 4.10 -12.29
C ASN A 30 6.05 4.27 -13.59
N ILE A 31 5.66 5.18 -14.49
CA ILE A 31 6.44 5.49 -15.72
C ILE A 31 7.84 5.99 -15.37
N VAL A 32 7.96 6.91 -14.41
CA VAL A 32 9.26 7.43 -13.93
C VAL A 32 10.10 6.28 -13.37
N SER A 33 9.49 5.41 -12.54
CA SER A 33 10.17 4.24 -11.96
C SER A 33 10.69 3.28 -13.04
N VAL A 34 9.87 2.94 -14.05
CA VAL A 34 10.27 2.08 -15.17
C VAL A 34 11.40 2.73 -15.98
N THR A 35 11.29 4.03 -16.27
CA THR A 35 12.27 4.76 -17.08
C THR A 35 13.64 4.79 -16.41
N ILE A 36 13.68 5.11 -15.11
CA ILE A 36 14.93 5.18 -14.34
C ILE A 36 15.57 3.79 -14.28
N VAL A 37 14.82 2.75 -13.88
CA VAL A 37 15.38 1.40 -13.73
C VAL A 37 15.81 0.81 -15.07
N SER A 38 15.05 1.04 -16.15
CA SER A 38 15.42 0.58 -17.49
C SER A 38 16.67 1.29 -18.01
N THR A 39 16.82 2.59 -17.76
CA THR A 39 18.01 3.35 -18.17
C THR A 39 19.25 2.86 -17.43
N LEU A 40 19.13 2.62 -16.12
CA LEU A 40 20.22 2.05 -15.31
C LEU A 40 20.61 0.64 -15.76
N SER A 41 19.63 -0.19 -16.10
CA SER A 41 19.84 -1.51 -16.68
C SER A 41 20.60 -1.46 -18.02
N LEU A 42 20.13 -0.62 -18.96
CA LEU A 42 20.74 -0.48 -20.29
C LEU A 42 22.16 0.09 -20.23
N SER A 43 22.44 0.95 -19.24
CA SER A 43 23.80 1.47 -19.00
C SER A 43 24.78 0.43 -18.44
N GLY A 44 24.31 -0.78 -18.12
CA GLY A 44 25.11 -1.83 -17.47
C GLY A 44 25.42 -1.58 -16.00
N ALA A 45 24.89 -0.49 -15.42
CA ALA A 45 25.13 -0.13 -14.02
C ALA A 45 24.50 -1.13 -13.03
N ILE A 46 23.44 -1.84 -13.45
CA ILE A 46 22.68 -2.74 -12.59
C ILE A 46 22.30 -4.01 -13.36
N PRO A 47 22.57 -5.21 -12.83
CA PRO A 47 22.09 -6.45 -13.43
C PRO A 47 20.57 -6.54 -13.22
N THR A 48 19.82 -6.53 -14.32
CA THR A 48 18.38 -6.82 -14.31
C THR A 48 18.09 -8.09 -15.08
N GLU A 49 17.15 -8.87 -14.58
CA GLU A 49 16.71 -10.09 -15.25
C GLU A 49 15.82 -9.74 -16.45
N PRO A 50 15.98 -10.42 -17.60
CA PRO A 50 15.14 -10.19 -18.75
C PRO A 50 13.68 -10.55 -18.42
N LEU A 51 12.76 -9.72 -18.90
CA LEU A 51 11.32 -9.96 -18.80
C LEU A 51 10.95 -11.18 -19.64
N THR A 52 10.80 -12.34 -18.99
CA THR A 52 10.31 -13.55 -19.63
C THR A 52 8.79 -13.65 -19.49
N TRP A 53 8.14 -14.28 -20.48
CA TRP A 53 6.70 -14.50 -20.44
C TRP A 53 6.25 -15.34 -19.24
N ASN A 54 7.09 -16.26 -18.78
CA ASN A 54 6.82 -17.06 -17.59
C ASN A 54 6.80 -16.19 -16.33
N LEU A 55 7.78 -15.29 -16.20
CA LEU A 55 7.87 -14.36 -15.08
C LEU A 55 6.68 -13.38 -15.07
N ILE A 56 6.28 -12.87 -16.25
CA ILE A 56 5.08 -12.03 -16.40
C ILE A 56 3.83 -12.78 -15.92
N LYS A 57 3.62 -14.03 -16.35
CA LYS A 57 2.45 -14.83 -15.94
C LYS A 57 2.38 -15.06 -14.43
N ILE A 58 3.52 -15.32 -13.79
CA ILE A 58 3.59 -15.52 -12.33
C ILE A 58 3.28 -14.21 -11.59
N TRP A 59 3.74 -13.07 -12.11
CA TRP A 59 3.62 -11.77 -11.45
C TRP A 59 2.33 -11.00 -11.78
N PHE A 60 1.69 -11.29 -12.90
CA PHE A 60 0.48 -10.59 -13.33
C PHE A 60 -0.68 -10.63 -12.31
N PRO A 61 -0.98 -11.77 -11.65
CA PRO A 61 -2.03 -11.84 -10.63
C PRO A 61 -1.85 -10.81 -9.50
N VAL A 62 -0.61 -10.52 -9.09
CA VAL A 62 -0.35 -9.55 -8.01
C VAL A 62 -0.76 -8.13 -8.41
N ASN A 63 -0.59 -7.78 -9.68
CA ASN A 63 -0.95 -6.46 -10.21
C ASN A 63 -2.48 -6.31 -10.36
N ILE A 64 -3.19 -7.39 -10.68
CA ILE A 64 -4.67 -7.39 -10.69
C ILE A 64 -5.19 -7.12 -9.27
N ILE A 65 -4.66 -7.83 -8.27
CA ILE A 65 -5.07 -7.64 -6.87
C ILE A 65 -4.73 -6.22 -6.40
N PHE A 66 -3.57 -5.69 -6.79
CA PHE A 66 -3.19 -4.31 -6.50
C PHE A 66 -4.21 -3.30 -7.04
N VAL A 67 -4.64 -3.46 -8.29
CA VAL A 67 -5.64 -2.59 -8.92
C VAL A 67 -7.01 -2.71 -8.25
N ALA A 68 -7.46 -3.92 -7.95
CA ALA A 68 -8.69 -4.13 -7.18
C ALA A 68 -8.60 -3.47 -5.79
N MET A 69 -7.44 -3.55 -5.13
CA MET A 69 -7.18 -2.88 -3.85
C MET A 69 -7.28 -1.35 -4.00
N LEU A 70 -6.75 -0.76 -5.08
CA LEU A 70 -6.87 0.68 -5.32
C LEU A 70 -8.32 1.10 -5.51
N ILE A 71 -9.05 0.42 -6.41
CA ILE A 71 -10.46 0.71 -6.70
C ILE A 71 -11.29 0.67 -5.41
N THR A 72 -11.17 -0.42 -4.65
CA THR A 72 -11.94 -0.59 -3.40
C THR A 72 -11.56 0.43 -2.34
N SER A 73 -10.28 0.83 -2.25
CA SER A 73 -9.84 1.90 -1.36
C SER A 73 -10.43 3.26 -1.76
N MET A 74 -10.51 3.55 -3.06
CA MET A 74 -11.09 4.81 -3.56
C MET A 74 -12.59 4.88 -3.26
N PHE A 75 -13.33 3.80 -3.50
CA PHE A 75 -14.76 3.74 -3.17
C PHE A 75 -14.99 3.86 -1.66
N SER A 76 -14.15 3.23 -0.84
CA SER A 76 -14.29 3.34 0.61
C SER A 76 -14.07 4.77 1.14
N LEU A 77 -13.07 5.48 0.61
CA LEU A 77 -12.80 6.89 0.92
C LEU A 77 -13.95 7.85 0.58
N LYS A 78 -14.83 7.49 -0.36
CA LYS A 78 -16.02 8.30 -0.69
C LYS A 78 -17.09 8.28 0.40
N TYR A 79 -17.13 7.21 1.20
CA TYR A 79 -18.21 6.99 2.17
C TYR A 79 -17.73 6.99 3.63
N ILE A 80 -16.43 6.78 3.87
CA ILE A 80 -15.85 6.70 5.22
C ILE A 80 -14.69 7.69 5.36
N ASN A 81 -14.62 8.35 6.51
CA ASN A 81 -13.50 9.24 6.83
C ASN A 81 -12.15 8.49 6.96
N VAL A 82 -11.05 9.20 6.68
CA VAL A 82 -9.67 8.67 6.69
C VAL A 82 -9.29 8.00 8.01
N ALA A 83 -9.77 8.56 9.11
CA ALA A 83 -9.44 8.03 10.42
C ALA A 83 -10.07 6.63 10.59
N MET A 84 -11.33 6.43 10.20
CA MET A 84 -12.01 5.12 10.34
C MET A 84 -11.40 4.07 9.41
N LEU A 85 -11.04 4.45 8.17
CA LEU A 85 -10.27 3.59 7.26
C LEU A 85 -8.97 3.09 7.88
N THR A 86 -8.28 3.94 8.63
CA THR A 86 -7.01 3.59 9.28
C THR A 86 -7.19 2.43 10.27
N ILE A 87 -8.29 2.41 11.01
CA ILE A 87 -8.53 1.38 12.04
C ILE A 87 -9.10 0.12 11.41
N LEU A 88 -10.03 0.24 10.47
CA LEU A 88 -10.51 -0.93 9.73
C LEU A 88 -9.39 -1.64 8.97
N LYS A 89 -8.38 -0.89 8.50
CA LYS A 89 -7.17 -1.47 7.89
C LYS A 89 -6.35 -2.33 8.85
N ASN A 90 -6.54 -2.26 10.16
CA ASN A 90 -5.91 -3.20 11.09
C ASN A 90 -6.50 -4.62 10.96
N VAL A 91 -7.74 -4.76 10.48
CA VAL A 91 -8.35 -6.06 10.15
C VAL A 91 -7.53 -6.76 9.05
N ALA A 92 -6.97 -6.00 8.10
CA ALA A 92 -6.09 -6.57 7.07
C ALA A 92 -4.84 -7.23 7.67
N ASN A 93 -4.32 -6.74 8.80
CA ASN A 93 -3.18 -7.37 9.49
C ASN A 93 -3.55 -8.75 10.02
N VAL A 94 -4.75 -8.88 10.59
CA VAL A 94 -5.29 -10.16 11.09
C VAL A 94 -5.42 -11.14 9.92
N LEU A 95 -6.05 -10.71 8.83
CA LEU A 95 -6.22 -11.54 7.64
C LEU A 95 -4.87 -11.96 7.05
N THR A 96 -3.88 -11.06 7.07
CA THR A 96 -2.51 -11.36 6.62
C THR A 96 -1.84 -12.39 7.51
N ALA A 97 -1.90 -12.25 8.83
CA ALA A 97 -1.32 -13.22 9.77
C ALA A 97 -1.99 -14.59 9.67
N SER A 98 -3.33 -14.63 9.63
CA SER A 98 -4.10 -15.85 9.44
C SER A 98 -3.76 -16.54 8.11
N GLY A 99 -3.67 -15.76 7.02
CA GLY A 99 -3.27 -16.28 5.71
C GLY A 99 -1.81 -16.74 5.69
N GLU A 100 -0.91 -16.06 6.42
CA GLU A 100 0.48 -16.48 6.53
C GLU A 100 0.61 -17.83 7.24
N THR A 101 -0.16 -18.05 8.32
CA THR A 101 -0.25 -19.35 9.00
C THR A 101 -0.87 -20.42 8.11
N TYR A 102 -1.93 -20.10 7.34
CA TYR A 102 -2.60 -21.07 6.49
C TYR A 102 -1.78 -21.47 5.24
N PHE A 103 -1.29 -20.50 4.47
CA PHE A 103 -0.59 -20.76 3.20
C PHE A 103 0.88 -21.11 3.38
N PHE A 104 1.57 -20.47 4.32
CA PHE A 104 3.02 -20.65 4.52
C PHE A 104 3.35 -21.51 5.75
N LYS A 105 2.34 -22.03 6.46
CA LYS A 105 2.48 -22.87 7.66
C LYS A 105 3.34 -22.21 8.77
N LYS A 106 3.41 -20.88 8.78
CA LYS A 106 4.16 -20.13 9.80
C LYS A 106 3.34 -20.03 11.08
N GLN A 107 3.95 -20.44 12.19
CA GLN A 107 3.37 -20.26 13.51
C GLN A 107 3.64 -18.84 14.02
N HIS A 108 2.73 -18.32 14.82
CA HIS A 108 2.86 -17.03 15.48
C HIS A 108 2.63 -17.22 16.97
N GLY A 109 3.47 -16.60 17.80
CA GLY A 109 3.32 -16.65 19.25
C GLY A 109 1.96 -16.11 19.71
N VAL A 110 1.51 -16.60 20.87
CA VAL A 110 0.22 -16.22 21.47
C VAL A 110 0.07 -14.70 21.64
N GLN A 111 1.17 -13.99 21.95
CA GLN A 111 1.18 -12.54 22.08
C GLN A 111 0.78 -11.83 20.78
N VAL A 112 1.15 -12.38 19.62
CA VAL A 112 0.79 -11.85 18.31
C VAL A 112 -0.72 -11.96 18.10
N TRP A 113 -1.31 -13.12 18.41
CA TRP A 113 -2.75 -13.35 18.33
C TRP A 113 -3.55 -12.46 19.28
N ILE A 114 -3.08 -12.27 20.52
CA ILE A 114 -3.70 -11.33 21.47
C ILE A 114 -3.73 -9.92 20.87
N ALA A 115 -2.61 -9.46 20.31
CA ALA A 115 -2.52 -8.14 19.71
C ALA A 115 -3.48 -7.96 18.51
N LEU A 116 -3.58 -8.98 17.66
CA LEU A 116 -4.51 -9.01 16.53
C LEU A 116 -5.97 -8.97 16.99
N MET A 117 -6.33 -9.69 18.06
CA MET A 117 -7.69 -9.62 18.63
C MET A 117 -8.00 -8.24 19.20
N LEU A 118 -7.04 -7.61 19.90
CA LEU A 118 -7.20 -6.23 20.39
C LEU A 118 -7.44 -5.23 19.24
N MET A 119 -6.77 -5.41 18.11
CA MET A 119 -7.02 -4.60 16.91
C MET A 119 -8.46 -4.75 16.38
N ILE A 120 -8.99 -5.97 16.34
CA ILE A 120 -10.38 -6.22 15.92
C ILE A 120 -11.36 -5.54 16.87
N ILE A 121 -11.16 -5.72 18.19
CA ILE A 121 -12.01 -5.11 19.21
C ILE A 121 -12.01 -3.58 19.05
N SER A 122 -10.86 -2.97 18.80
CA SER A 122 -10.76 -1.52 18.55
C SER A 122 -11.54 -1.08 17.30
N ALA A 123 -11.52 -1.90 16.24
CA ALA A 123 -12.21 -1.60 14.99
C ALA A 123 -13.73 -1.73 15.12
N VAL A 124 -14.20 -2.75 15.85
CA VAL A 124 -15.63 -2.96 16.14
C VAL A 124 -16.14 -1.86 17.05
N ALA A 125 -15.45 -1.57 18.16
CA ALA A 125 -15.83 -0.50 19.08
C ALA A 125 -15.95 0.84 18.36
N ARG A 126 -14.97 1.16 17.50
CA ARG A 126 -15.04 2.38 16.70
C ARG A 126 -16.21 2.39 15.73
N GLY A 127 -16.47 1.28 15.04
CA GLY A 127 -17.59 1.17 14.10
C GLY A 127 -18.95 1.39 14.75
N ILE A 128 -19.15 0.87 15.97
CA ILE A 128 -20.39 1.09 16.74
C ILE A 128 -20.56 2.57 17.11
N THR A 129 -19.45 3.25 17.42
CA THR A 129 -19.47 4.68 17.80
C THR A 129 -19.38 5.64 16.61
N ASP A 130 -19.37 5.13 15.37
CA ASP A 130 -19.25 6.00 14.19
C ASP A 130 -20.58 6.71 13.92
N LEU A 131 -20.60 8.01 14.21
CA LEU A 131 -21.73 8.89 13.96
C LEU A 131 -22.02 9.08 12.46
N SER A 132 -21.08 8.68 11.58
CA SER A 132 -21.20 8.75 10.12
C SER A 132 -21.15 7.35 9.48
N PHE A 133 -21.82 6.38 10.11
CA PHE A 133 -21.87 5.00 9.61
C PHE A 133 -22.52 4.93 8.21
N HIS A 134 -21.77 4.44 7.23
CA HIS A 134 -22.23 4.20 5.87
C HIS A 134 -21.96 2.75 5.47
N ALA A 135 -22.98 1.88 5.53
CA ALA A 135 -22.85 0.45 5.26
C ALA A 135 -22.10 0.12 3.95
N VAL A 136 -22.40 0.85 2.86
CA VAL A 136 -21.71 0.70 1.57
C VAL A 136 -20.21 0.93 1.69
N GLY A 137 -19.80 1.99 2.38
CA GLY A 137 -18.39 2.29 2.64
C GLY A 137 -17.68 1.20 3.43
N TYR A 138 -18.38 0.61 4.41
CA TYR A 138 -17.84 -0.43 5.29
C TYR A 138 -17.66 -1.75 4.54
N THR A 139 -18.59 -2.07 3.64
CA THR A 139 -18.46 -3.21 2.73
C THR A 139 -17.25 -3.02 1.80
N TRP A 140 -17.10 -1.85 1.19
CA TRP A 140 -15.92 -1.54 0.37
C TRP A 140 -14.62 -1.63 1.17
N GLN A 141 -14.61 -1.14 2.42
CA GLN A 141 -13.41 -1.22 3.24
C GLN A 141 -13.07 -2.65 3.66
N THR A 142 -14.08 -3.45 3.97
CA THR A 142 -13.89 -4.85 4.33
C THR A 142 -13.31 -5.62 3.14
N LEU A 143 -13.86 -5.42 1.94
CA LEU A 143 -13.30 -5.97 0.71
C LEU A 143 -11.86 -5.48 0.46
N ASN A 144 -11.60 -4.19 0.69
CA ASN A 144 -10.25 -3.63 0.61
C ASN A 144 -9.27 -4.31 1.58
N CYS A 145 -9.70 -4.65 2.80
CA CYS A 145 -8.88 -5.36 3.77
C CYS A 145 -8.53 -6.78 3.30
N PHE A 146 -9.49 -7.51 2.72
CA PHE A 146 -9.21 -8.81 2.09
C PHE A 146 -8.21 -8.67 0.95
N LEU A 147 -8.42 -7.74 0.03
CA LEU A 147 -7.51 -7.51 -1.10
C LEU A 147 -6.11 -7.06 -0.65
N THR A 148 -6.01 -6.27 0.42
CA THR A 148 -4.72 -5.85 1.00
C THR A 148 -3.95 -7.04 1.57
N ALA A 149 -4.64 -7.96 2.26
CA ALA A 149 -4.04 -9.18 2.78
C ALA A 149 -3.64 -10.13 1.65
N SER A 150 -4.54 -10.35 0.69
CA SER A 150 -4.27 -11.13 -0.52
C SER A 150 -3.07 -10.58 -1.29
N TYR A 151 -2.99 -9.26 -1.49
CA TYR A 151 -1.86 -8.63 -2.17
C TYR A 151 -0.54 -8.95 -1.46
N SER A 152 -0.47 -8.77 -0.14
CA SER A 152 0.76 -8.99 0.63
C SER A 152 1.20 -10.46 0.60
N LEU A 153 0.25 -11.39 0.73
CA LEU A 153 0.50 -12.84 0.70
C LEU A 153 0.88 -13.32 -0.70
N THR A 154 0.13 -12.92 -1.73
CA THR A 154 0.42 -13.27 -3.13
C THR A 154 1.73 -12.66 -3.57
N LEU A 155 2.04 -11.41 -3.20
CA LEU A 155 3.32 -10.80 -3.53
C LEU A 155 4.48 -11.60 -2.93
N ARG A 156 4.38 -11.97 -1.64
CA ARG A 156 5.38 -12.82 -1.00
C ARG A 156 5.54 -14.17 -1.71
N HIS A 157 4.43 -14.84 -2.02
CA HIS A 157 4.44 -16.12 -2.73
C HIS A 157 5.07 -16.01 -4.12
N VAL A 158 4.73 -14.95 -4.86
CA VAL A 158 5.26 -14.68 -6.21
C VAL A 158 6.75 -14.36 -6.17
N MET A 159 7.22 -13.59 -5.18
CA MET A 159 8.66 -13.32 -4.99
C MET A 159 9.44 -14.62 -4.74
N ASP A 160 8.89 -15.54 -3.94
CA ASP A 160 9.53 -16.84 -3.67
C ASP A 160 9.46 -17.77 -4.91
N SER A 161 8.35 -17.76 -5.65
CA SER A 161 8.15 -18.59 -6.86
C SER A 161 8.96 -18.10 -8.06
N ALA A 162 9.11 -16.78 -8.20
CA ALA A 162 9.83 -16.16 -9.30
C ALA A 162 11.32 -16.51 -9.29
N LYS A 163 11.92 -16.71 -8.09
CA LYS A 163 13.30 -17.22 -7.98
C LYS A 163 13.50 -18.54 -8.73
N GLN A 164 12.53 -19.45 -8.61
CA GLN A 164 12.58 -20.77 -9.26
C GLN A 164 12.36 -20.68 -10.78
N ALA A 165 11.64 -19.65 -11.24
CA ALA A 165 11.36 -19.42 -12.65
C ALA A 165 12.48 -18.67 -13.41
N THR A 166 13.47 -18.14 -12.68
CA THR A 166 14.56 -17.32 -13.26
C THR A 166 15.78 -18.19 -13.53
N LYS A 167 16.42 -18.03 -14.70
CA LYS A 167 17.58 -18.86 -15.11
C LYS A 167 18.80 -18.71 -14.19
N SER A 168 18.95 -17.56 -13.56
CA SER A 168 20.03 -17.26 -12.60
C SER A 168 19.75 -17.77 -11.18
N GLY A 169 18.53 -18.25 -10.90
CA GLY A 169 18.10 -18.68 -9.56
C GLY A 169 17.92 -17.53 -8.55
N ASN A 170 18.13 -16.27 -8.95
CA ASN A 170 17.96 -15.11 -8.09
C ASN A 170 17.31 -13.95 -8.86
N LEU A 171 16.31 -13.31 -8.26
CA LEU A 171 15.63 -12.16 -8.84
C LEU A 171 16.03 -10.91 -8.05
N ASN A 172 16.85 -10.06 -8.66
CA ASN A 172 17.25 -8.77 -8.08
C ASN A 172 16.01 -7.93 -7.71
N GLU A 173 16.05 -7.23 -6.58
CA GLU A 173 14.99 -6.34 -6.10
C GLU A 173 14.59 -5.30 -7.14
N LEU A 174 15.55 -4.77 -7.90
CA LEU A 174 15.26 -3.82 -8.97
C LEU A 174 14.54 -4.46 -10.16
N SER A 175 14.77 -5.75 -10.45
CA SER A 175 13.98 -6.51 -11.43
C SER A 175 12.54 -6.69 -10.93
N MET A 176 12.34 -6.97 -9.63
CA MET A 176 11.00 -7.07 -9.03
C MET A 176 10.24 -5.73 -9.10
N VAL A 177 10.95 -4.63 -8.81
CA VAL A 177 10.40 -3.27 -8.93
C VAL A 177 10.03 -2.96 -10.38
N LEU A 178 10.91 -3.26 -11.33
CA LEU A 178 10.66 -3.04 -12.76
C LEU A 178 9.42 -3.82 -13.21
N LEU A 179 9.35 -5.10 -12.88
CA LEU A 179 8.24 -5.98 -13.24
C LEU A 179 6.91 -5.50 -12.65
N ASN A 180 6.89 -5.13 -11.37
CA ASN A 180 5.70 -4.61 -10.73
C ASN A 180 5.22 -3.29 -11.35
N ASN A 181 6.14 -2.36 -11.61
CA ASN A 181 5.79 -1.07 -12.19
C ASN A 181 5.36 -1.19 -13.66
N ILE A 182 6.06 -1.99 -14.48
CA ILE A 182 5.70 -2.25 -15.88
C ILE A 182 4.30 -2.87 -15.98
N LEU A 183 4.02 -3.92 -15.19
CA LEU A 183 2.73 -4.61 -15.24
C LEU A 183 1.59 -3.75 -14.68
N SER A 184 1.90 -2.78 -13.82
CA SER A 184 0.94 -1.78 -13.36
C SER A 184 0.60 -0.72 -14.41
N LEU A 185 1.45 -0.46 -15.43
CA LEU A 185 1.18 0.53 -16.47
C LEU A 185 -0.09 0.26 -17.28
N PRO A 186 -0.28 -0.91 -17.93
CA PRO A 186 -1.48 -1.17 -18.73
C PRO A 186 -2.75 -1.11 -17.88
N LEU A 187 -2.68 -1.59 -16.63
CA LEU A 187 -3.82 -1.53 -15.72
C LEU A 187 -4.10 -0.09 -15.26
N GLY A 188 -3.07 0.71 -15.01
CA GLY A 188 -3.20 2.13 -14.67
C GLY A 188 -3.83 2.93 -15.81
N ILE A 189 -3.47 2.64 -17.06
CA ILE A 189 -4.11 3.26 -18.25
C ILE A 189 -5.61 2.90 -18.28
N ILE A 190 -5.96 1.63 -18.09
CA ILE A 190 -7.36 1.18 -18.02
C ILE A 190 -8.12 1.93 -16.92
N LEU A 191 -7.49 2.14 -15.76
CA LEU A 191 -8.11 2.89 -14.66
C LEU A 191 -8.28 4.38 -15.00
N VAL A 192 -7.28 5.05 -15.58
CA VAL A 192 -7.38 6.46 -15.98
C VAL A 192 -8.54 6.66 -16.97
N LEU A 193 -8.70 5.73 -17.93
CA LEU A 193 -9.81 5.73 -18.87
C LEU A 193 -11.14 5.42 -18.17
N GLY A 194 -11.20 4.38 -17.34
CA GLY A 194 -12.43 3.94 -16.68
C GLY A 194 -12.98 4.91 -15.62
N PHE A 195 -12.10 5.68 -14.97
CA PHE A 195 -12.48 6.75 -14.04
C PHE A 195 -12.62 8.12 -14.72
N ASN A 196 -12.41 8.17 -16.03
CA ASN A 196 -12.54 9.37 -16.85
C ASN A 196 -11.66 10.54 -16.38
N GLU A 197 -10.45 10.24 -15.90
CA GLU A 197 -9.48 11.29 -15.54
C GLU A 197 -8.94 12.01 -16.80
N VAL A 198 -9.08 11.40 -17.99
CA VAL A 198 -8.61 11.95 -19.27
C VAL A 198 -9.23 13.32 -19.58
N ASP A 199 -10.54 13.48 -19.39
CA ASP A 199 -11.21 14.76 -19.66
C ASP A 199 -10.61 15.89 -18.81
N TYR A 200 -10.42 15.64 -17.52
CA TYR A 200 -9.75 16.59 -16.62
C TYR A 200 -8.30 16.88 -17.05
N LEU A 201 -7.55 15.86 -17.47
CA LEU A 201 -6.15 16.00 -17.89
C LEU A 201 -6.02 16.86 -19.16
N LEU A 202 -6.99 16.81 -20.08
CA LEU A 202 -6.98 17.62 -21.30
C LEU A 202 -7.25 19.10 -21.03
N GLU A 203 -8.06 19.39 -20.00
CA GLU A 203 -8.47 20.75 -19.66
C GLU A 203 -7.50 21.45 -18.70
N THR A 204 -6.84 20.70 -17.81
CA THR A 204 -6.04 21.29 -16.74
C THR A 204 -4.80 22.03 -17.26
N SER A 205 -4.63 23.28 -16.81
CA SER A 205 -3.45 24.10 -17.16
C SER A 205 -2.17 23.63 -16.47
N LEU A 206 -2.28 22.82 -15.40
CA LEU A 206 -1.15 22.31 -14.62
C LEU A 206 -0.15 21.52 -15.47
N LEU A 207 -0.63 20.76 -16.46
CA LEU A 207 0.25 20.00 -17.37
C LEU A 207 1.09 20.89 -18.29
N ARG A 208 0.80 22.19 -18.38
CA ARG A 208 1.61 23.16 -19.15
C ARG A 208 2.73 23.78 -18.31
N MET A 209 2.73 23.57 -16.99
CA MET A 209 3.65 24.21 -16.07
C MET A 209 4.91 23.34 -15.86
N PRO A 210 6.12 23.81 -16.19
CA PRO A 210 7.35 23.04 -16.00
C PRO A 210 7.63 22.68 -14.53
N GLU A 211 7.29 23.58 -13.61
CA GLU A 211 7.41 23.36 -12.17
C GLU A 211 6.52 22.23 -11.66
N PHE A 212 5.33 22.06 -12.24
CA PHE A 212 4.45 20.94 -11.92
C PHE A 212 5.12 19.61 -12.30
N TRP A 213 5.67 19.52 -13.53
CA TRP A 213 6.42 18.34 -13.98
C TRP A 213 7.60 18.01 -13.07
N LEU A 214 8.37 19.00 -12.63
CA LEU A 214 9.47 18.80 -11.69
C LEU A 214 8.98 18.14 -10.39
N VAL A 215 7.86 18.64 -9.83
CA VAL A 215 7.27 18.09 -8.60
C VAL A 215 6.77 16.66 -8.81
N ILE A 216 6.02 16.38 -9.89
CA ILE A 216 5.48 15.03 -10.12
C ILE A 216 6.58 14.03 -10.51
N THR A 217 7.64 14.46 -11.21
CA THR A 217 8.82 13.61 -11.46
C THR A 217 9.57 13.33 -10.16
N GLY A 218 9.77 14.34 -9.31
CA GLY A 218 10.33 14.16 -7.97
C GLY A 218 9.49 13.19 -7.11
N SER A 219 8.16 13.27 -7.21
CA SER A 219 7.26 12.29 -6.59
C SER A 219 7.47 10.88 -7.17
N GLY A 220 7.70 10.76 -8.48
CA GLY A 220 8.04 9.50 -9.13
C GLY A 220 9.32 8.86 -8.61
N VAL A 221 10.36 9.67 -8.35
CA VAL A 221 11.62 9.20 -7.73
C VAL A 221 11.38 8.69 -6.30
N LEU A 222 10.57 9.40 -5.52
CA LEU A 222 10.16 8.91 -4.20
C LEU A 222 9.33 7.63 -4.29
N GLY A 223 8.50 7.51 -5.34
CA GLY A 223 7.69 6.33 -5.64
C GLY A 223 8.55 5.11 -5.90
N LEU A 224 9.57 5.27 -6.75
CA LEU A 224 10.60 4.25 -6.99
C LEU A 224 11.26 3.83 -5.68
N GLY A 225 11.64 4.79 -4.83
CA GLY A 225 12.23 4.51 -3.51
C GLY A 225 11.30 3.69 -2.61
N ILE A 226 10.00 3.95 -2.63
CA ILE A 226 9.00 3.16 -1.89
C ILE A 226 8.86 1.76 -2.50
N SER A 227 8.74 1.62 -3.82
CA SER A 227 8.64 0.32 -4.46
C SER A 227 9.87 -0.54 -4.15
N PHE A 228 11.06 0.03 -4.24
CA PHE A 228 12.31 -0.65 -3.93
C PHE A 228 12.38 -1.06 -2.45
N THR A 229 12.18 -0.12 -1.53
CA THR A 229 12.26 -0.42 -0.10
C THR A 229 11.19 -1.41 0.35
N SER A 230 9.98 -1.36 -0.21
CA SER A 230 8.91 -2.32 0.06
C SER A 230 9.24 -3.72 -0.46
N MET A 231 9.72 -3.84 -1.70
CA MET A 231 10.13 -5.13 -2.27
C MET A 231 11.32 -5.71 -1.52
N TRP A 232 12.35 -4.91 -1.26
CA TRP A 232 13.50 -5.34 -0.47
C TRP A 232 13.10 -5.78 0.94
N PHE A 233 12.25 -4.99 1.62
CA PHE A 233 11.82 -5.34 2.96
C PHE A 233 10.97 -6.62 2.99
N LEU A 234 10.00 -6.74 2.08
CA LEU A 234 9.18 -7.95 1.97
C LEU A 234 10.01 -9.17 1.53
N HIS A 235 11.09 -8.97 0.78
CA HIS A 235 12.03 -10.02 0.39
C HIS A 235 12.76 -10.59 1.63
N GLN A 236 13.19 -9.70 2.54
CA GLN A 236 13.91 -10.06 3.76
C GLN A 236 13.00 -10.49 4.92
N THR A 237 11.70 -10.20 4.85
CA THR A 237 10.77 -10.39 5.98
C THR A 237 9.49 -11.13 5.59
N SER A 238 8.56 -11.26 6.54
CA SER A 238 7.28 -11.94 6.35
C SER A 238 6.18 -10.98 5.89
N ALA A 239 5.11 -11.50 5.28
CA ALA A 239 3.97 -10.67 4.87
C ALA A 239 3.33 -9.97 6.09
N THR A 240 3.33 -10.64 7.24
CA THR A 240 2.86 -10.10 8.53
C THR A 240 3.77 -8.98 9.05
N THR A 241 5.09 -9.10 8.89
CA THR A 241 6.02 -8.02 9.27
C THR A 241 5.90 -6.81 8.33
N TYR A 242 5.67 -7.05 7.04
CA TYR A 242 5.40 -5.97 6.08
C TYR A 242 4.10 -5.22 6.41
N SER A 243 3.00 -5.94 6.69
CA SER A 243 1.72 -5.33 7.08
C SER A 243 1.80 -4.58 8.42
N LEU A 244 2.64 -5.05 9.35
CA LEU A 244 2.97 -4.37 10.59
C LEU A 244 3.58 -2.98 10.34
N ILE A 245 4.65 -2.88 9.54
CA ILE A 245 5.28 -1.58 9.24
C ILE A 245 4.29 -0.66 8.54
N GLY A 246 3.52 -1.21 7.59
CA GLY A 246 2.45 -0.48 6.93
C GLY A 246 1.45 0.10 7.93
N SER A 247 1.19 -0.58 9.05
CA SER A 247 0.28 -0.11 10.10
C SER A 247 0.90 0.93 11.03
N LEU A 248 2.19 0.81 11.35
CA LEU A 248 2.92 1.85 12.10
C LEU A 248 2.98 3.17 11.32
N ASN A 249 3.17 3.11 10.01
CA ASN A 249 3.19 4.30 9.15
C ASN A 249 1.82 5.00 9.03
N LYS A 250 0.72 4.34 9.45
CA LYS A 250 -0.61 4.97 9.51
C LYS A 250 -0.81 5.81 10.77
N ILE A 251 -0.01 5.62 11.84
CA ILE A 251 -0.16 6.37 13.09
C ILE A 251 0.02 7.88 12.84
N PRO A 252 1.10 8.36 12.19
CA PRO A 252 1.26 9.78 11.90
C PRO A 252 0.17 10.31 10.97
N LEU A 253 -0.27 9.50 10.00
CA LEU A 253 -1.34 9.86 9.08
C LEU A 253 -2.67 10.07 9.79
N SER A 254 -3.02 9.20 10.75
CA SER A 254 -4.23 9.34 11.56
C SER A 254 -4.19 10.59 12.43
N VAL A 255 -3.05 10.87 13.07
CA VAL A 255 -2.86 12.08 13.89
C VAL A 255 -3.00 13.32 13.01
N ALA A 256 -2.31 13.37 11.88
CA ALA A 256 -2.41 14.47 10.93
C ALA A 256 -3.83 14.64 10.38
N GLY A 257 -4.55 13.54 10.13
CA GLY A 257 -5.93 13.58 9.64
C GLY A 257 -6.89 14.19 10.66
N ILE A 258 -6.78 13.82 11.94
CA ILE A 258 -7.63 14.38 13.00
C ILE A 258 -7.36 15.88 13.17
N VAL A 259 -6.08 16.28 13.23
CA VAL A 259 -5.67 17.68 13.43
C VAL A 259 -6.02 18.56 12.23
N LEU A 260 -5.81 18.08 11.00
CA LEU A 260 -5.97 18.90 9.78
C LEU A 260 -7.41 18.95 9.26
N PHE A 261 -8.23 17.93 9.53
CA PHE A 261 -9.61 17.87 9.01
C PHE A 261 -10.68 18.16 10.06
N ASN A 262 -10.30 18.56 11.30
CA ASN A 262 -11.23 18.91 12.39
C ASN A 262 -12.41 17.95 12.50
N VAL A 263 -12.14 16.64 12.38
CA VAL A 263 -13.19 15.62 12.41
C VAL A 263 -13.85 15.69 13.77
N ARG A 264 -15.19 15.79 13.82
CA ARG A 264 -15.95 15.75 15.09
C ARG A 264 -15.72 14.39 15.76
N THR A 265 -14.79 14.32 16.69
CA THR A 265 -14.51 13.11 17.45
C THR A 265 -15.21 13.18 18.80
N SER A 266 -16.17 12.28 19.04
CA SER A 266 -16.66 12.03 20.39
C SER A 266 -15.53 11.46 21.26
N MET A 267 -15.62 11.64 22.59
CA MET A 267 -14.62 11.11 23.52
C MET A 267 -14.42 9.59 23.36
N GLN A 268 -15.50 8.86 23.11
CA GLN A 268 -15.48 7.41 22.85
C GLN A 268 -14.77 7.05 21.53
N ASN A 269 -14.96 7.84 20.48
CA ASN A 269 -14.26 7.65 19.21
C ASN A 269 -12.75 7.87 19.40
N SER A 270 -12.35 8.96 20.07
CA SER A 270 -10.93 9.24 20.34
C SER A 270 -10.24 8.15 21.16
N LEU A 271 -10.91 7.59 22.17
CA LEU A 271 -10.39 6.48 22.96
C LEU A 271 -10.23 5.20 22.12
N SER A 272 -11.19 4.91 21.24
CA SER A 272 -11.12 3.75 20.33
C SER A 272 -9.95 3.90 19.34
N ILE A 273 -9.67 5.13 18.89
CA ILE A 273 -8.50 5.44 18.06
C ILE A 273 -7.21 5.16 18.81
N LEU A 274 -7.06 5.74 19.99
CA LEU A 274 -5.87 5.55 20.80
C LEU A 274 -5.63 4.07 21.11
N PHE A 275 -6.69 3.35 21.49
CA PHE A 275 -6.63 1.92 21.77
C PHE A 275 -6.20 1.10 20.56
N GLY A 276 -6.75 1.37 19.36
CA GLY A 276 -6.34 0.70 18.12
C GLY A 276 -4.88 0.97 17.73
N LEU A 277 -4.39 2.20 17.95
CA LEU A 277 -2.99 2.54 17.71
C LEU A 277 -2.06 1.83 18.71
N LEU A 278 -2.44 1.77 19.99
CA LEU A 278 -1.70 1.05 21.04
C LEU A 278 -1.67 -0.47 20.77
N ALA A 279 -2.77 -1.05 20.32
CA ALA A 279 -2.82 -2.45 19.86
C ALA A 279 -1.86 -2.67 18.67
N GLY A 280 -1.75 -1.70 17.76
CA GLY A 280 -0.72 -1.61 16.72
C GLY A 280 0.71 -1.70 17.24
N VAL A 281 1.04 -0.88 18.22
CA VAL A 281 2.36 -0.87 18.86
C VAL A 281 2.62 -2.18 19.62
N PHE A 282 1.60 -2.72 20.29
CA PHE A 282 1.71 -4.00 21.00
C PHE A 282 1.95 -5.16 20.02
N PHE A 283 1.25 -5.20 18.89
CA PHE A 283 1.49 -6.16 17.80
C PHE A 283 2.92 -6.04 17.27
N ALA A 284 3.43 -4.82 17.10
CA ALA A 284 4.81 -4.58 16.69
C ALA A 284 5.81 -5.22 17.65
N ARG A 285 5.64 -4.96 18.95
CA ARG A 285 6.51 -5.50 20.00
C ARG A 285 6.40 -7.01 20.12
N ALA A 286 5.19 -7.56 20.06
CA ALA A 286 4.95 -9.00 20.10
C ALA A 286 5.66 -9.69 18.93
N LYS A 287 5.55 -9.14 17.71
CA LYS A 287 6.19 -9.73 16.54
C LYS A 287 7.72 -9.61 16.55
N LEU A 288 8.26 -8.51 17.08
CA LEU A 288 9.71 -8.39 17.26
C LEU A 288 10.25 -9.45 18.23
N ARG A 289 9.54 -9.72 19.33
CA ARG A 289 9.90 -10.77 20.29
C ARG A 289 9.78 -12.19 19.72
N ASP A 290 8.77 -12.41 18.88
CA ASP A 290 8.51 -13.68 18.18
C ASP A 290 9.62 -14.03 17.15
N ASN A 291 10.32 -13.01 16.62
CA ASN A 291 11.40 -13.18 15.65
C ASN A 291 12.80 -13.25 16.30
N SER A 292 12.94 -12.91 17.58
CA SER A 292 14.21 -13.08 18.30
C SER A 292 14.40 -14.55 18.69
N PRO A 293 15.51 -15.20 18.28
CA PRO A 293 15.81 -16.54 18.76
C PRO A 293 16.03 -16.49 20.27
N THR A 294 15.31 -17.34 21.00
CA THR A 294 15.60 -17.66 22.41
C THR A 294 16.94 -18.37 22.52
#